data_AF-A0A2V7QNQ4-F1
#
_entry.id   AF-A0A2V7QNQ4-F1
#
_cell.length_a   1.000
_cell.length_b   1.000
_cell.length_c   1.000
_cell.angle_alpha   90.00
_cell.angle_beta   90.00
_cell.angle_gamma   90.00
#
_symmetry.space_group_name_H-M   'P 1'
#
loop_
_entity.id
_entity.type
_entity.pdbx_description
1 polymer ?
#
loop_
_entity_poly.entity_id
_entity_poly.type
_entity_poly.pdbx_seq_one_letter_code
_entity_poly.pdbx_strand_id
1 'polypeptide(L)'
;MTCAQCLAELATGSLRELPPDSAVMLHCARCPDCARLTTLLRDREYNAASALNTLPPLSNPITVAETAGRLSRRRRVGSLVVMLSGAALVVTIWIAAATTIIPMMNDAEKDSRSALRTETIPLSCLSPQQAADIINPYVRGGGSTYWLPSSGISAITVRGTAAELVRSRHLIRDFENDPHAACHNSRAMTPQKARDKPSEVEGVTANGPAGRAPPGSGPIGGAPRK
;
A
#
# COMPACT_ATOMS: atom_id res chain seq x y z
N MET A 1 29.24 -5.31 -47.81
CA MET A 1 29.51 -6.44 -46.91
C MET A 1 28.28 -6.70 -46.07
N THR A 2 27.89 -7.96 -45.90
CA THR A 2 26.76 -8.37 -45.05
C THR A 2 27.25 -8.74 -43.64
N CYS A 3 26.37 -8.69 -42.63
CA CYS A 3 26.75 -9.06 -41.27
C CYS A 3 27.26 -10.50 -41.17
N ALA A 4 26.67 -11.45 -41.93
CA ALA A 4 27.10 -12.84 -41.94
C ALA A 4 28.54 -13.02 -42.49
N GLN A 5 28.88 -12.30 -43.57
CA GLN A 5 30.24 -12.29 -44.11
C GLN A 5 31.24 -11.65 -43.13
N CYS A 6 30.83 -10.57 -42.47
CA CYS A 6 31.64 -9.92 -41.43
C CYS A 6 31.94 -10.89 -40.27
N LEU A 7 30.92 -11.60 -39.79
CA LEU A 7 31.08 -12.61 -38.74
C LEU A 7 31.94 -13.79 -39.19
N ALA A 8 31.82 -14.24 -40.43
CA ALA A 8 32.64 -15.33 -40.97
C ALA A 8 34.13 -14.93 -40.99
N GLU A 9 34.45 -13.71 -41.47
CA GLU A 9 35.82 -13.22 -41.48
C GLU A 9 36.37 -12.98 -40.06
N LEU A 10 35.57 -12.40 -39.17
CA LEU A 10 35.93 -12.22 -37.75
C LEU A 10 36.10 -13.54 -36.98
N ALA A 11 35.49 -14.63 -37.44
CA ALA A 11 35.64 -15.94 -36.81
C ALA A 11 36.97 -16.62 -37.17
N THR A 12 37.55 -16.29 -38.32
CA THR A 12 38.77 -16.93 -38.82
C THR A 12 40.02 -16.06 -38.72
N GLY A 13 39.89 -14.73 -38.68
CA GLY A 13 41.01 -13.79 -38.64
C GLY A 13 41.22 -13.14 -37.28
N SER A 14 42.46 -12.75 -36.97
CA SER A 14 42.74 -11.88 -35.81
C SER A 14 42.41 -10.42 -36.13
N LEU A 15 41.87 -9.69 -35.14
CA LEU A 15 41.60 -8.26 -35.30
C LEU A 15 42.86 -7.43 -35.56
N ARG A 16 44.05 -7.92 -35.18
CA ARG A 16 45.32 -7.21 -35.34
C ARG A 16 45.84 -7.22 -36.78
N GLU A 17 45.44 -8.22 -37.56
CA GLU A 17 45.87 -8.41 -38.95
C GLU A 17 44.96 -7.67 -39.93
N LEU A 18 43.80 -7.19 -39.47
CA LEU A 18 42.85 -6.46 -40.28
C LEU A 18 43.29 -4.99 -40.43
N PRO A 19 43.51 -4.50 -41.66
CA PRO A 19 43.82 -3.09 -41.88
C PRO A 19 42.62 -2.22 -41.47
N PRO A 20 42.87 -0.97 -41.02
CA PRO A 20 41.81 -0.05 -40.60
C PRO A 20 40.83 0.27 -41.73
N ASP A 21 41.29 0.21 -42.98
CA ASP A 21 40.49 0.47 -44.18
C ASP A 21 39.79 -0.80 -44.73
N SER A 22 39.85 -1.92 -44.01
CA SER A 22 39.16 -3.15 -44.42
C SER A 22 37.64 -2.97 -44.46
N ALA A 23 36.98 -3.67 -45.40
CA ALA A 23 35.53 -3.67 -45.50
C ALA A 23 34.85 -4.13 -44.20
N VAL A 24 35.52 -4.99 -43.42
CA VAL A 24 35.10 -5.44 -42.08
C VAL A 24 35.04 -4.27 -41.10
N MET A 25 36.11 -3.50 -40.99
CA MET A 25 36.20 -2.38 -40.05
C MET A 25 35.22 -1.26 -40.41
N LEU A 26 35.08 -0.97 -41.71
CA LEU A 26 34.07 -0.01 -42.19
C LEU A 26 32.63 -0.49 -41.94
N HIS A 27 32.36 -1.79 -42.05
CA HIS A 27 31.05 -2.35 -41.73
C HIS A 27 30.77 -2.32 -40.23
N CYS A 28 31.74 -2.69 -39.39
CA CYS A 28 31.64 -2.61 -37.93
C CYS A 28 31.41 -1.18 -37.43
N ALA A 29 31.98 -0.17 -38.09
CA ALA A 29 31.72 1.22 -37.74
C ALA A 29 30.26 1.66 -38.02
N ARG A 30 29.56 1.00 -38.95
CA ARG A 30 28.18 1.34 -39.34
C ARG A 30 27.13 0.45 -38.70
N CYS A 31 27.46 -0.79 -38.36
CA CYS A 31 26.52 -1.76 -37.78
C CYS A 31 26.75 -1.91 -36.26
N PRO A 32 25.76 -1.57 -35.40
CA PRO A 32 25.93 -1.59 -33.95
C PRO A 32 26.15 -3.00 -33.39
N ASP A 33 25.55 -4.02 -34.00
CA ASP A 33 25.71 -5.41 -33.56
C ASP A 33 27.12 -5.93 -33.82
N CYS A 34 27.67 -5.67 -35.01
CA CYS A 34 29.05 -5.99 -35.36
C CYS A 34 30.06 -5.15 -34.56
N ALA A 35 29.74 -3.90 -34.25
CA ALA A 35 30.56 -3.05 -33.38
C ALA A 35 30.71 -3.64 -31.98
N ARG A 36 29.59 -4.09 -31.38
CA ARG A 36 29.61 -4.71 -30.05
C ARG A 36 30.39 -6.02 -30.04
N LEU A 37 30.30 -6.80 -31.12
CA LEU A 37 31.01 -8.07 -31.19
C LEU A 37 32.53 -7.87 -31.38
N THR A 38 32.93 -6.88 -32.19
CA THR A 38 34.36 -6.56 -32.38
C THR A 38 35.02 -6.00 -31.13
N THR A 39 34.33 -5.19 -30.33
CA THR A 39 34.86 -4.73 -29.03
C THR A 39 35.04 -5.90 -28.07
N LEU A 40 34.07 -6.82 -27.98
CA LEU A 40 34.20 -8.04 -27.16
C LEU A 40 35.35 -8.94 -27.62
N LEU A 41 35.55 -9.10 -28.93
CA LEU A 41 36.69 -9.84 -29.47
C LEU A 41 38.02 -9.15 -29.14
N ARG A 42 38.10 -7.83 -29.35
CA ARG A 42 39.29 -7.03 -29.02
C ARG A 42 39.68 -7.15 -27.55
N ASP A 43 38.70 -7.06 -26.64
CA ASP A 43 38.94 -7.22 -25.21
C ASP A 43 39.44 -8.63 -24.89
N ARG A 44 38.91 -9.66 -25.55
CA ARG A 44 39.39 -11.05 -25.37
C ARG A 44 40.81 -11.24 -25.87
N GLU A 45 41.13 -10.74 -27.06
CA GLU A 45 42.49 -10.79 -27.60
C GLU A 45 43.48 -10.01 -26.73
N TYR A 46 43.09 -8.82 -26.25
CA TYR A 46 43.93 -8.02 -25.36
C TYR A 46 44.19 -8.73 -24.03
N ASN A 47 43.14 -9.28 -23.42
CA ASN A 47 43.27 -10.05 -22.18
C ASN A 47 44.11 -11.33 -22.38
N ALA A 48 43.99 -12.00 -23.52
CA ALA A 48 44.81 -13.17 -23.84
C ALA A 48 46.29 -12.79 -24.01
N ALA A 49 46.58 -11.73 -24.76
CA ALA A 49 47.94 -11.22 -24.93
C ALA A 49 48.55 -10.73 -23.61
N SER A 50 47.76 -10.03 -22.79
CA SER A 50 48.16 -9.62 -21.44
C SER A 50 48.50 -10.82 -20.57
N ALA A 51 47.64 -11.85 -20.56
CA ALA A 51 47.89 -13.07 -19.79
C ALA A 51 49.18 -13.78 -20.25
N LEU A 52 49.42 -13.84 -21.56
CA LEU A 52 50.65 -14.42 -22.12
C LEU A 52 51.89 -13.61 -21.74
N ASN A 53 51.82 -12.28 -21.75
CA ASN A 53 52.94 -11.40 -21.35
C ASN A 53 53.24 -11.48 -19.84
N THR A 54 52.26 -11.86 -19.01
CA THR A 54 52.50 -12.07 -17.57
C THR A 54 53.11 -13.42 -17.23
N LEU A 55 53.29 -14.32 -18.21
CA LEU A 55 53.98 -15.57 -18.00
C LEU A 55 55.50 -15.33 -17.96
N PRO A 56 56.23 -15.90 -16.99
CA PRO A 56 57.68 -15.80 -16.97
C PRO A 56 58.27 -16.41 -18.25
N PRO A 57 59.29 -15.77 -18.86
CA PRO A 57 59.95 -16.30 -20.05
C PRO A 57 60.54 -17.68 -19.71
N LEU A 58 60.29 -18.69 -20.56
CA LEU A 58 60.67 -20.12 -20.41
C LEU A 58 59.75 -20.99 -19.53
N SER A 59 58.51 -20.59 -19.28
CA SER A 59 57.52 -21.48 -18.63
C SER A 59 57.17 -22.67 -19.54
N ASN A 60 57.23 -23.88 -18.96
CA ASN A 60 56.88 -25.12 -19.66
C ASN A 60 55.45 -25.06 -20.22
N PRO A 61 55.20 -25.43 -21.49
CA PRO A 61 53.86 -25.32 -22.11
C PRO A 61 52.78 -26.10 -21.36
N ILE A 62 53.18 -27.16 -20.64
CA ILE A 62 52.30 -27.97 -19.79
C ILE A 62 51.77 -27.16 -18.59
N THR A 63 52.59 -26.33 -17.95
CA THR A 63 52.17 -25.56 -16.77
C THR A 63 51.23 -24.41 -17.16
N VAL A 64 51.39 -23.88 -18.38
CA VAL A 64 50.46 -22.90 -18.98
C VAL A 64 49.10 -23.54 -19.26
N ALA A 65 49.07 -24.78 -19.78
CA ALA A 65 47.83 -25.51 -20.01
C ALA A 65 47.08 -25.82 -18.69
N GLU A 66 47.81 -26.24 -17.64
CA GLU A 66 47.20 -26.50 -16.32
C GLU A 66 46.64 -25.23 -15.66
N THR A 67 47.37 -24.12 -15.75
CA THR A 67 46.91 -22.83 -15.21
C THR A 67 45.68 -22.31 -15.95
N ALA A 68 45.63 -22.44 -17.29
CA ALA A 68 44.44 -22.13 -18.08
C ALA A 68 43.22 -22.96 -17.66
N GLY A 69 43.42 -24.27 -17.40
CA GLY A 69 42.38 -25.16 -16.88
C GLY A 69 41.84 -24.73 -15.51
N ARG A 70 42.73 -24.35 -14.58
CA ARG A 70 42.35 -23.85 -13.24
C ARG A 70 41.59 -22.53 -13.31
N LEU A 71 42.00 -21.62 -14.17
CA LEU A 71 41.37 -20.30 -14.34
C LEU A 71 39.98 -20.42 -14.97
N SER A 72 39.82 -21.31 -15.96
CA SER A 72 38.52 -21.69 -16.53
C SER A 72 37.57 -22.24 -15.46
N ARG A 73 38.05 -23.17 -14.63
CA ARG A 73 37.25 -23.76 -13.55
C ARG A 73 36.81 -22.71 -12.51
N ARG A 74 37.71 -21.81 -12.11
CA ARG A 74 37.38 -20.70 -11.19
C ARG A 74 36.32 -19.75 -11.75
N ARG A 75 36.35 -19.44 -13.05
CA ARG A 75 35.31 -18.59 -13.67
C ARG A 75 33.94 -19.27 -13.67
N ARG A 76 33.87 -20.57 -13.95
CA ARG A 76 32.61 -21.33 -13.91
C ARG A 76 32.04 -21.40 -12.49
N VAL A 77 32.88 -21.72 -11.50
CA VAL A 77 32.47 -21.77 -10.09
C VAL A 77 32.06 -20.38 -9.59
N GLY A 78 32.83 -19.34 -9.92
CA GLY A 78 32.50 -17.96 -9.57
C GLY A 78 31.15 -17.52 -10.13
N SER A 79 30.88 -17.83 -11.41
CA SER A 79 29.58 -17.53 -12.03
C SER A 79 28.42 -18.28 -11.36
N LEU A 80 28.62 -19.55 -10.98
CA LEU A 80 27.61 -20.34 -10.28
C LEU A 80 27.32 -19.79 -8.88
N VAL A 81 28.37 -19.39 -8.14
CA VAL A 81 28.22 -18.80 -6.81
C VAL A 81 27.46 -17.48 -6.87
N VAL A 82 27.74 -16.62 -7.86
CA VAL A 82 27.01 -15.36 -8.06
C VAL A 82 25.55 -15.60 -8.45
N MET A 83 25.28 -16.58 -9.31
CA MET A 83 23.90 -16.98 -9.65
C MET A 83 23.13 -17.49 -8.42
N LEU A 84 23.76 -18.37 -7.63
CA LEU A 84 23.15 -18.94 -6.42
C LEU A 84 22.93 -17.89 -5.33
N SER A 85 23.88 -16.98 -5.12
CA SER A 85 23.73 -15.90 -4.14
C SER A 85 22.63 -14.91 -4.53
N GLY A 86 22.53 -14.58 -5.83
CA GLY A 86 21.43 -13.78 -6.36
C GLY A 86 20.07 -14.45 -6.16
N ALA A 87 19.95 -15.75 -6.47
CA ALA A 87 18.72 -16.50 -6.27
C ALA A 87 18.31 -16.57 -4.79
N ALA A 88 19.29 -16.83 -3.89
CA ALA A 88 19.04 -16.85 -2.45
C ALA A 88 18.51 -15.50 -1.94
N LEU A 89 19.06 -14.38 -2.43
CA LEU A 89 18.63 -13.03 -2.05
C LEU A 89 17.19 -12.74 -2.50
N VAL A 90 16.82 -13.16 -3.71
CA VAL A 90 15.44 -13.02 -4.19
C VAL A 90 14.48 -13.82 -3.30
N VAL A 91 14.85 -15.06 -2.94
CA VAL A 91 14.05 -15.91 -2.07
C VAL A 91 13.90 -15.30 -0.67
N THR A 92 14.97 -14.74 -0.08
CA THR A 92 14.88 -14.12 1.25
C THR A 92 14.01 -12.86 1.23
N ILE A 93 14.12 -12.02 0.21
CA ILE A 93 13.23 -10.85 0.03
C ILE A 93 11.77 -11.32 -0.08
N TRP A 94 11.50 -12.36 -0.87
CA TRP A 94 10.15 -12.86 -1.07
C TRP A 94 9.56 -13.42 0.24
N ILE A 95 10.33 -14.20 0.99
CA ILE A 95 9.91 -14.72 2.31
C ILE A 95 9.65 -13.57 3.27
N ALA A 96 10.55 -12.57 3.34
CA ALA A 96 10.38 -11.41 4.21
C ALA A 96 9.12 -10.60 3.85
N ALA A 97 8.85 -10.40 2.56
CA ALA A 97 7.64 -9.73 2.09
C ALA A 97 6.38 -10.52 2.46
N ALA A 98 6.38 -11.84 2.26
CA ALA A 98 5.25 -12.70 2.60
C ALA A 98 4.96 -12.72 4.11
N THR A 99 5.99 -12.72 4.96
CA THR A 99 5.81 -12.79 6.42
C THR A 99 5.48 -11.45 7.06
N THR A 100 5.82 -10.32 6.44
CA THR A 100 5.60 -8.99 7.05
C THR A 100 4.43 -8.23 6.45
N ILE A 101 4.23 -8.28 5.13
CA ILE A 101 3.24 -7.44 4.44
C ILE A 101 1.83 -8.06 4.54
N ILE A 102 1.72 -9.37 4.36
CA ILE A 102 0.44 -10.09 4.38
C ILE A 102 -0.29 -9.98 5.73
N PRO A 103 0.35 -10.21 6.90
CA PRO A 103 -0.36 -10.06 8.16
C PRO A 103 -0.76 -8.60 8.43
N MET A 104 0.10 -7.63 8.08
CA MET A 104 -0.21 -6.21 8.27
C MET A 104 -1.43 -5.77 7.46
N MET A 105 -1.59 -6.24 6.23
CA MET A 105 -2.78 -5.94 5.42
C MET A 105 -4.05 -6.62 5.97
N ASN A 106 -3.92 -7.86 6.45
CA ASN A 106 -5.05 -8.61 6.99
C ASN A 106 -5.53 -8.03 8.33
N ASP A 107 -4.61 -7.56 9.17
CA ASP A 107 -4.94 -6.92 10.44
C ASP A 107 -5.46 -5.49 10.25
N ALA A 108 -4.93 -4.74 9.28
CA ALA A 108 -5.51 -3.45 8.89
C ALA A 108 -6.96 -3.59 8.37
N GLU A 109 -7.28 -4.66 7.64
CA GLU A 109 -8.65 -4.91 7.19
C GLU A 109 -9.58 -5.31 8.35
N LYS A 110 -9.09 -6.11 9.31
CA LYS A 110 -9.85 -6.44 10.54
C LYS A 110 -10.13 -5.20 11.37
N ASP A 111 -9.13 -4.33 11.57
CA ASP A 111 -9.28 -3.07 12.29
C ASP A 111 -10.23 -2.11 11.55
N SER A 112 -10.20 -2.11 10.21
CA SER A 112 -11.13 -1.33 9.40
C SER A 112 -12.59 -1.79 9.54
N ARG A 113 -12.82 -3.09 9.75
CA ARG A 113 -14.16 -3.66 9.96
C ARG A 113 -14.69 -3.43 11.38
N SER A 114 -13.81 -3.38 12.37
CA SER A 114 -14.15 -3.11 13.78
C SER A 114 -14.11 -1.61 14.13
N ALA A 115 -13.56 -0.75 13.26
CA ALA A 115 -13.53 0.69 13.47
C ALA A 115 -14.94 1.27 13.60
N LEU A 116 -15.22 1.87 14.76
CA LEU A 116 -16.45 2.60 15.02
C LEU A 116 -16.48 3.86 14.14
N ARG A 117 -17.51 3.98 13.33
CA ARG A 117 -17.79 5.15 12.49
C ARG A 117 -19.07 5.81 12.97
N THR A 118 -19.16 7.13 12.79
CA THR A 118 -20.37 7.89 13.10
C THR A 118 -21.01 8.33 11.79
N GLU A 119 -22.29 8.04 11.62
CA GLU A 119 -23.07 8.42 10.44
C GLU A 119 -24.42 9.01 10.86
N THR A 120 -24.89 10.01 10.13
CA THR A 120 -26.22 10.59 10.33
C THR A 120 -27.16 10.04 9.27
N ILE A 121 -28.21 9.34 9.70
CA ILE A 121 -29.23 8.75 8.83
C ILE A 121 -30.42 9.71 8.78
N PRO A 122 -30.74 10.29 7.61
CA PRO A 122 -31.94 11.11 7.47
C PRO A 122 -33.19 10.23 7.54
N LEU A 123 -34.25 10.75 8.15
CA LEU A 123 -35.55 10.10 8.29
C LEU A 123 -36.56 10.84 7.40
N SER A 124 -37.35 10.09 6.65
CA SER A 124 -38.35 10.63 5.71
C SER A 124 -39.71 10.76 6.38
N CYS A 125 -40.10 9.77 7.18
CA CYS A 125 -41.43 9.70 7.80
C CYS A 125 -41.39 9.37 9.30
N LEU A 126 -40.34 8.69 9.78
CA LEU A 126 -40.23 8.27 11.17
C LEU A 126 -39.79 9.41 12.09
N SER A 127 -40.29 9.41 13.34
CA SER A 127 -39.72 10.27 14.37
C SER A 127 -38.35 9.76 14.81
N PRO A 128 -37.43 10.63 15.25
CA PRO A 128 -36.13 10.20 15.79
C PRO A 128 -36.24 9.16 16.92
N GLN A 129 -37.30 9.22 17.73
CA GLN A 129 -37.58 8.25 18.80
C GLN A 129 -37.95 6.88 18.24
N GLN A 130 -38.83 6.81 17.23
CA GLN A 130 -39.20 5.54 16.60
C GLN A 130 -38.00 4.91 15.89
N ALA A 131 -37.22 5.72 15.18
CA ALA A 131 -35.99 5.25 14.55
C ALA A 131 -35.00 4.70 15.59
N ALA A 132 -34.85 5.37 16.74
CA ALA A 132 -34.04 4.90 17.85
C ALA A 132 -34.51 3.54 18.37
N ASP A 133 -35.81 3.35 18.59
CA ASP A 133 -36.37 2.09 19.07
C ASP A 133 -36.12 0.92 18.10
N ILE A 134 -36.24 1.18 16.79
CA ILE A 134 -35.97 0.19 15.73
C ILE A 134 -34.50 -0.25 15.74
N ILE A 135 -33.56 0.69 15.90
CA ILE A 135 -32.12 0.37 15.84
C ILE A 135 -31.53 -0.06 17.18
N ASN A 136 -32.17 0.28 18.31
CA ASN A 136 -31.68 0.01 19.66
C ASN A 136 -31.19 -1.43 19.89
N PRO A 137 -31.87 -2.51 19.45
CA PRO A 137 -31.36 -3.87 19.65
C PRO A 137 -30.09 -4.18 18.85
N TYR A 138 -29.80 -3.42 17.77
CA TYR A 138 -28.68 -3.66 16.87
C TYR A 138 -27.44 -2.81 17.18
N VAL A 139 -27.58 -1.77 18.02
CA VAL A 139 -26.51 -0.81 18.36
C VAL A 139 -26.02 -1.03 19.81
N ARG A 140 -26.14 -2.24 20.37
CA ARG A 140 -25.76 -2.54 21.78
C ARG A 140 -24.32 -3.02 21.98
N GLY A 141 -23.56 -3.25 20.91
CA GLY A 141 -22.22 -3.84 20.99
C GLY A 141 -21.10 -2.80 21.11
N GLY A 142 -19.98 -3.16 21.77
CA GLY A 142 -18.63 -2.66 21.46
C GLY A 142 -18.37 -1.15 21.44
N GLY A 143 -19.19 -0.32 22.10
CA GLY A 143 -19.06 1.15 22.06
C GLY A 143 -19.92 1.84 20.98
N SER A 144 -20.83 1.10 20.35
CA SER A 144 -21.87 1.62 19.48
C SER A 144 -22.93 2.37 20.29
N THR A 145 -23.34 3.53 19.81
CA THR A 145 -24.28 4.44 20.48
C THR A 145 -25.07 5.23 19.44
N TYR A 146 -26.25 5.74 19.79
CA TYR A 146 -26.98 6.66 18.94
C TYR A 146 -27.34 7.95 19.71
N TRP A 147 -27.54 9.03 18.96
CA TRP A 147 -27.97 10.32 19.49
C TRP A 147 -29.19 10.81 18.73
N LEU A 148 -30.17 11.29 19.48
CA LEU A 148 -31.33 11.98 18.93
C LEU A 148 -31.02 13.48 18.82
N PRO A 149 -31.31 14.12 17.67
CA PRO A 149 -31.15 15.55 17.53
C PRO A 149 -32.17 16.29 18.42
N SER A 150 -31.72 17.31 19.13
CA SER A 150 -32.59 18.19 19.92
C SER A 150 -33.32 19.25 19.08
N SER A 151 -32.88 19.46 17.84
CA SER A 151 -33.28 20.57 16.97
C SER A 151 -34.48 20.32 16.06
N GLY A 152 -35.28 19.29 16.33
CA GLY A 152 -36.47 18.95 15.51
C GLY A 152 -36.14 18.48 14.09
N ILE A 153 -34.87 18.17 13.81
CA ILE A 153 -34.44 17.59 12.54
C ILE A 153 -34.84 16.12 12.50
N SER A 154 -35.49 15.69 11.41
CA SER A 154 -35.82 14.29 11.15
C SER A 154 -34.57 13.51 10.74
N ALA A 155 -33.69 13.23 11.68
CA ALA A 155 -32.48 12.44 11.49
C ALA A 155 -32.09 11.71 12.77
N ILE A 156 -31.28 10.66 12.66
CA ILE A 156 -30.66 9.99 13.79
C ILE A 156 -29.17 9.80 13.54
N THR A 157 -28.34 10.13 14.52
CA THR A 157 -26.90 9.93 14.43
C THR A 157 -26.53 8.63 15.11
N VAL A 158 -25.92 7.71 14.38
CA VAL A 158 -25.53 6.38 14.87
C VAL A 158 -24.01 6.27 14.81
N ARG A 159 -23.39 5.84 15.89
CA ARG A 159 -22.00 5.40 15.95
C ARG A 159 -21.98 3.89 16.10
N GLY A 160 -21.27 3.21 15.21
CA GLY A 160 -21.12 1.76 15.27
C GLY A 160 -20.16 1.23 14.22
N THR A 161 -20.03 -0.08 14.15
CA THR A 161 -19.25 -0.73 13.08
C THR A 161 -19.91 -0.50 11.72
N ALA A 162 -19.14 -0.64 10.64
CA ALA A 162 -19.69 -0.48 9.28
C ALA A 162 -20.90 -1.40 9.02
N ALA A 163 -20.88 -2.63 9.57
CA ALA A 163 -21.97 -3.58 9.44
C ALA A 163 -23.23 -3.14 10.19
N GLU A 164 -23.08 -2.58 11.40
CA GLU A 164 -24.19 -2.04 12.20
C GLU A 164 -24.81 -0.81 11.55
N LEU A 165 -24.01 0.09 10.98
CA LEU A 165 -24.50 1.28 10.27
C LEU A 165 -25.31 0.90 9.02
N VAL A 166 -24.80 -0.04 8.21
CA VAL A 166 -25.50 -0.53 7.02
C VAL A 166 -26.82 -1.21 7.43
N ARG A 167 -26.78 -2.05 8.46
CA ARG A 167 -27.98 -2.72 8.98
C ARG A 167 -29.01 -1.73 9.52
N SER A 168 -28.58 -0.75 10.30
CA SER A 168 -29.46 0.30 10.86
C SER A 168 -30.14 1.09 9.75
N ARG A 169 -29.39 1.47 8.70
CA ARG A 169 -29.93 2.17 7.54
C ARG A 169 -30.95 1.32 6.77
N HIS A 170 -30.67 0.04 6.58
CA HIS A 170 -31.58 -0.85 5.86
C HIS A 170 -32.89 -1.03 6.63
N LEU A 171 -32.82 -1.32 7.94
CA LEU A 171 -33.99 -1.47 8.79
C LEU A 171 -34.87 -0.22 8.80
N ILE A 172 -34.26 0.96 8.98
CA ILE A 172 -35.00 2.23 8.93
C ILE A 172 -35.70 2.36 7.57
N ARG A 173 -35.00 2.14 6.45
CA ARG A 173 -35.60 2.22 5.11
C ARG A 173 -36.70 1.21 4.88
N ASP A 174 -36.55 -0.02 5.37
CA ASP A 174 -37.55 -1.07 5.20
C ASP A 174 -38.84 -0.70 5.95
N PHE A 175 -38.72 -0.14 7.15
CA PHE A 175 -39.86 0.41 7.88
C PHE A 175 -40.47 1.64 7.22
N GLU A 176 -39.67 2.56 6.64
CA GLU A 176 -40.21 3.73 5.93
C GLU A 176 -40.90 3.37 4.60
N ASN A 177 -40.47 2.29 3.96
CA ASN A 177 -41.03 1.81 2.70
C ASN A 177 -42.29 0.95 2.88
N ASP A 178 -42.58 0.47 4.08
CA ASP A 178 -43.80 -0.31 4.36
C ASP A 178 -45.04 0.60 4.23
N PRO A 179 -45.96 0.32 3.29
CA PRO A 179 -47.17 1.13 3.09
C PRO A 179 -48.10 1.12 4.31
N HIS A 180 -47.96 0.13 5.20
CA HIS A 180 -48.75 0.03 6.43
C HIS A 180 -48.05 0.64 7.65
N ALA A 181 -46.84 1.22 7.48
CA ALA A 181 -46.12 1.82 8.58
C ALA A 181 -46.91 2.98 9.21
N ALA A 182 -46.82 3.08 10.54
CA ALA A 182 -47.52 4.11 11.32
C ALA A 182 -47.21 5.54 10.83
N CYS A 183 -46.04 5.76 10.24
CA CYS A 183 -45.63 7.06 9.74
C CYS A 183 -46.49 7.56 8.55
N HIS A 184 -47.03 6.66 7.72
CA HIS A 184 -47.89 7.02 6.58
C HIS A 184 -49.34 7.28 6.99
N ASN A 185 -49.78 6.71 8.12
CA ASN A 185 -51.15 6.84 8.63
C ASN A 185 -51.41 8.17 9.35
N SER A 186 -50.36 8.93 9.69
CA SER A 186 -50.44 10.21 10.43
C SER A 186 -51.10 11.36 9.66
N ARG A 187 -51.30 11.23 8.34
CA ARG A 187 -51.84 12.30 7.49
C ARG A 187 -53.34 12.58 7.71
N ALA A 188 -54.02 11.82 8.56
CA ALA A 188 -55.45 11.98 8.86
C ALA A 188 -55.77 12.82 10.11
N MET A 189 -54.79 13.30 10.88
CA MET A 189 -55.02 14.20 12.02
C MET A 189 -54.71 15.64 11.65
N THR A 190 -55.66 16.26 10.95
CA THR A 190 -55.74 17.72 10.83
C THR A 190 -55.82 18.30 12.25
N PRO A 191 -54.99 19.29 12.63
CA PRO A 191 -55.09 19.93 13.94
C PRO A 191 -56.37 20.75 13.98
N GLN A 192 -57.45 20.13 14.45
CA GLN A 192 -58.72 20.76 14.71
C GLN A 192 -58.58 21.60 15.98
N LYS A 193 -58.02 22.80 15.80
CA LYS A 193 -58.39 24.04 16.49
C LYS A 193 -58.82 23.85 17.96
N ALA A 194 -57.89 23.51 18.84
CA ALA A 194 -58.04 23.74 20.27
C ALA A 194 -57.83 25.24 20.54
N ARG A 195 -58.93 25.98 20.38
CA ARG A 195 -59.14 27.32 20.92
C ARG A 195 -59.50 27.15 22.41
N ASP A 196 -59.09 28.10 23.24
CA ASP A 196 -59.32 28.23 24.71
C ASP A 196 -58.25 27.49 25.56
N LYS A 197 -57.50 28.08 26.49
CA LYS A 197 -57.62 29.33 27.28
C LYS A 197 -56.25 29.57 27.99
N PRO A 198 -55.76 30.81 28.18
CA PRO A 198 -54.57 31.06 29.01
C PRO A 198 -54.97 31.20 30.49
N SER A 199 -54.31 30.45 31.37
CA SER A 199 -54.30 30.70 32.81
C SER A 199 -52.85 30.90 33.27
N GLU A 200 -52.48 32.17 33.22
CA GLU A 200 -51.67 32.91 34.18
C GLU A 200 -51.73 32.35 35.61
N VAL A 201 -50.59 31.92 36.16
CA VAL A 201 -50.24 32.08 37.58
C VAL A 201 -48.75 32.40 37.69
N GLU A 202 -48.55 33.58 38.23
CA GLU A 202 -47.33 34.29 38.63
C GLU A 202 -46.68 33.66 39.87
N GLY A 203 -45.36 33.86 40.04
CA GLY A 203 -44.84 34.15 41.38
C GLY A 203 -43.55 33.45 41.87
N VAL A 204 -42.53 34.30 42.08
CA VAL A 204 -41.62 34.34 43.25
C VAL A 204 -40.18 33.76 43.10
N THR A 205 -39.30 34.68 42.66
CA THR A 205 -37.95 35.06 43.16
C THR A 205 -37.32 34.31 44.36
N ALA A 206 -35.99 34.05 44.30
CA ALA A 206 -34.97 34.79 45.08
C ALA A 206 -33.53 34.19 45.03
N ASN A 207 -32.57 35.03 44.66
CA ASN A 207 -31.24 35.28 45.25
C ASN A 207 -30.26 34.16 45.65
N GLY A 208 -29.00 34.30 45.21
CA GLY A 208 -27.83 33.80 45.94
C GLY A 208 -26.54 33.61 45.11
N PRO A 209 -25.44 34.37 45.34
CA PRO A 209 -24.31 34.49 44.41
C PRO A 209 -23.02 33.77 44.83
N ALA A 210 -22.08 33.74 43.86
CA ALA A 210 -20.61 33.82 43.97
C ALA A 210 -19.79 32.67 44.61
N GLY A 211 -18.71 32.25 43.92
CA GLY A 211 -17.66 31.44 44.56
C GLY A 211 -16.57 30.86 43.66
N ARG A 212 -15.64 31.71 43.18
CA ARG A 212 -14.19 31.45 42.99
C ARG A 212 -13.68 30.19 42.24
N ALA A 213 -12.97 30.47 41.14
CA ALA A 213 -11.75 29.76 40.72
C ALA A 213 -10.51 30.63 41.04
N PRO A 214 -9.26 30.23 40.68
CA PRO A 214 -8.40 29.13 41.14
C PRO A 214 -7.10 29.75 41.79
N PRO A 215 -5.91 29.11 42.00
CA PRO A 215 -5.01 28.55 40.96
C PRO A 215 -4.02 27.42 41.42
N GLY A 216 -3.18 26.92 40.50
CA GLY A 216 -1.90 26.26 40.83
C GLY A 216 -1.57 25.08 39.90
N SER A 217 -0.78 25.27 38.83
CA SER A 217 0.69 25.07 38.77
C SER A 217 1.10 23.61 38.99
N GLY A 218 1.71 22.84 38.10
CA GLY A 218 2.39 23.01 36.82
C GLY A 218 3.01 21.64 36.44
N PRO A 219 3.53 21.43 35.21
CA PRO A 219 4.06 20.12 34.80
C PRO A 219 5.55 19.98 35.15
N ILE A 220 5.93 18.88 35.81
CA ILE A 220 7.33 18.45 35.94
C ILE A 220 7.62 17.48 34.79
N GLY A 221 8.29 17.98 33.77
CA GLY A 221 9.00 17.18 32.78
C GLY A 221 10.38 16.80 33.30
N GLY A 222 10.79 15.56 33.07
CA GLY A 222 12.12 15.05 33.38
C GLY A 222 12.31 13.65 32.83
N ALA A 223 12.66 13.54 31.55
CA ALA A 223 13.06 12.29 30.91
C ALA A 223 14.49 11.88 31.36
N PRO A 224 14.76 10.58 31.60
CA PRO A 224 16.09 10.10 31.92
C PRO A 224 16.92 9.89 30.64
N ARG A 225 18.14 10.44 30.64
CA ARG A 225 19.22 10.02 29.74
C ARG A 225 19.78 8.67 30.21
N LYS A 226 19.82 7.68 29.32
CA LYS A 226 20.94 6.75 29.14
C LYS A 226 21.00 6.34 27.68
#